data_AF-A0A2S7P6L5-F1
#
_entry.id   AF-A0A2S7P6L5-F1
#
_cell.length_a   1.000
_cell.length_b   1.000
_cell.length_c   1.000
_cell.angle_alpha   90.00
_cell.angle_beta   90.00
_cell.angle_gamma   90.00
#
_symmetry.space_group_name_H-M   'P 1'
#
loop_
_entity.id
_entity.type
_entity.pdbx_description
1 polymer ?
#
loop_
_entity_poly.entity_id
_entity_poly.type
_entity_poly.pdbx_seq_one_letter_code
_entity_poly.pdbx_strand_id
1 'polypeptide(L)'
;MSHARIEEVEDSDVASDPSEADISDVASDFSDRDIIKAKAAPSRAPPPNAKAAQINPSNIPFSAANAQITTAPDGTMFKSTEDSSKYKDFQCIYPIYFDATRSRAEGRRVGKKLAVKNPIAREIVAACSRLRIETLFEPLKTHPKDWANPGRVKVNIKSNPAVKNSMSFPEPSFTLERED
;
A
#
# COMPACT_ATOMS: atom_id res chain seq x y z
N MET A 1 -30.80 12.01 45.57
CA MET A 1 -29.96 11.09 44.77
C MET A 1 -30.91 10.19 44.01
N SER A 2 -30.96 10.32 42.69
CA SER A 2 -31.94 9.68 41.81
C SER A 2 -31.68 8.18 41.66
N HIS A 3 -32.71 7.37 41.87
CA HIS A 3 -32.70 5.93 41.58
C HIS A 3 -32.58 5.69 40.07
N ALA A 4 -31.64 4.83 39.67
CA ALA A 4 -31.59 4.30 38.30
C ALA A 4 -32.78 3.36 38.07
N ARG A 5 -33.56 3.63 37.02
CA ARG A 5 -34.68 2.80 36.56
C ARG A 5 -34.17 1.99 35.37
N ILE A 6 -34.13 0.67 35.50
CA ILE A 6 -33.76 -0.24 34.41
C ILE A 6 -35.07 -0.65 33.74
N GLU A 7 -35.19 -0.33 32.45
CA GLU A 7 -36.29 -0.73 31.60
C GLU A 7 -35.86 -2.02 30.91
N GLU A 8 -36.56 -3.11 31.19
CA GLU A 8 -36.32 -4.40 30.53
C GLU A 8 -36.91 -4.33 29.12
N VAL A 9 -36.05 -4.43 28.12
CA VAL A 9 -36.45 -4.58 26.73
C VAL A 9 -36.64 -6.07 26.49
N GLU A 10 -37.86 -6.48 26.15
CA GLU A 10 -38.15 -7.87 25.77
C GLU A 10 -37.43 -8.20 24.45
N ASP A 11 -36.51 -9.16 24.50
CA ASP A 11 -35.87 -9.74 23.32
C ASP A 11 -36.88 -10.64 22.59
N SER A 12 -37.43 -10.14 21.50
CA SER A 12 -38.25 -10.90 20.55
C SER A 12 -37.35 -11.80 19.70
N ASP A 13 -37.22 -13.07 20.09
CA ASP A 13 -36.70 -14.15 19.25
C ASP A 13 -37.58 -14.36 18.01
N VAL A 14 -37.22 -13.72 16.89
CA VAL A 14 -37.67 -14.14 15.56
C VAL A 14 -36.48 -14.73 14.81
N ALA A 15 -36.17 -15.97 15.12
CA ALA A 15 -35.38 -16.83 14.26
C ALA A 15 -36.19 -17.07 12.96
N SER A 16 -35.95 -16.26 11.95
CA SER A 16 -36.25 -16.60 10.56
C SER A 16 -34.92 -16.67 9.83
N ASP A 17 -34.29 -17.84 9.91
CA ASP A 17 -33.15 -18.22 9.10
C ASP A 17 -33.61 -18.29 7.63
N PRO A 18 -33.16 -17.38 6.74
CA PRO A 18 -33.46 -17.50 5.33
C PRO A 18 -32.64 -18.68 4.81
N SER A 19 -33.31 -19.76 4.42
CA SER A 19 -32.70 -20.98 3.88
C SER A 19 -31.55 -20.65 2.92
N GLU A 20 -30.34 -21.08 3.27
CA GLU A 20 -29.14 -21.03 2.42
C GLU A 20 -29.47 -21.64 1.05
N ALA A 21 -29.48 -20.80 0.02
CA ALA A 21 -29.56 -21.26 -1.35
C ALA A 21 -28.26 -22.01 -1.68
N ASP A 22 -28.39 -23.30 -1.99
CA ASP A 22 -27.29 -24.20 -2.34
C ASP A 22 -26.55 -23.70 -3.60
N ILE A 23 -25.37 -23.11 -3.39
CA ILE A 23 -24.54 -22.53 -4.46
C ILE A 23 -23.70 -23.60 -5.19
N SER A 24 -23.93 -24.89 -4.92
CA SER A 24 -23.16 -25.99 -5.52
C SER A 24 -23.34 -26.13 -7.03
N ASP A 25 -24.36 -25.51 -7.61
CA ASP A 25 -24.71 -25.67 -9.04
C ASP A 25 -24.08 -24.63 -9.99
N VAL A 26 -23.29 -23.66 -9.48
CA VAL A 26 -22.58 -22.68 -10.34
C VAL A 26 -21.12 -23.05 -10.61
N ALA A 27 -20.58 -24.03 -9.88
CA ALA A 27 -19.17 -24.43 -10.00
C ALA A 27 -18.91 -25.47 -11.11
N SER A 28 -19.96 -26.04 -11.70
CA SER A 28 -19.87 -27.18 -12.62
C SER A 28 -19.82 -26.79 -14.11
N ASP A 29 -20.12 -25.54 -14.50
CA ASP A 29 -20.20 -25.15 -15.92
C ASP A 29 -18.94 -24.43 -16.47
N PHE A 30 -18.01 -23.99 -15.62
CA PHE A 30 -16.71 -23.49 -16.10
C PHE A 30 -15.74 -24.64 -16.33
N SER A 31 -15.96 -25.38 -17.40
CA SER A 31 -14.97 -26.35 -17.89
C SER A 31 -13.77 -25.60 -18.49
N ASP A 32 -12.64 -25.65 -17.80
CA ASP A 32 -11.33 -25.05 -18.14
C ASP A 32 -10.77 -25.43 -19.53
N ARG A 33 -11.48 -26.21 -20.34
CA ARG A 33 -11.06 -26.65 -21.68
C ARG A 33 -11.50 -25.75 -22.83
N ASP A 34 -12.52 -24.90 -22.65
CA ASP A 34 -13.02 -24.05 -23.73
C ASP A 34 -12.28 -22.72 -23.87
N ILE A 35 -11.58 -22.27 -22.83
CA ILE A 35 -10.80 -21.01 -22.83
C ILE A 35 -9.60 -21.09 -23.81
N ILE A 36 -9.11 -22.30 -24.14
CA ILE A 36 -7.91 -22.49 -24.97
C ILE A 36 -8.25 -22.76 -26.46
N LYS A 37 -9.53 -22.85 -26.84
CA LYS A 37 -9.92 -23.26 -28.22
C LYS A 37 -10.44 -22.11 -29.11
N ALA A 38 -10.39 -20.86 -28.68
CA ALA A 38 -10.95 -19.74 -29.45
C ALA A 38 -9.90 -18.83 -30.12
N LYS A 39 -8.92 -19.39 -30.86
CA LYS A 39 -8.30 -18.68 -32.00
C LYS A 39 -7.48 -19.60 -32.91
N ALA A 40 -8.11 -20.37 -33.79
CA ALA A 40 -7.42 -20.93 -34.96
C ALA A 40 -8.38 -21.37 -36.07
N ALA A 41 -8.54 -20.53 -37.13
CA ALA A 41 -8.63 -20.92 -38.55
C ALA A 41 -8.56 -19.64 -39.45
N PRO A 42 -8.33 -19.71 -40.79
CA PRO A 42 -7.07 -19.26 -41.40
C PRO A 42 -7.22 -18.28 -42.58
N SER A 43 -6.25 -17.39 -42.81
CA SER A 43 -6.02 -16.79 -44.14
C SER A 43 -4.59 -16.26 -44.33
N ARG A 44 -3.76 -17.10 -44.94
CA ARG A 44 -2.80 -16.82 -46.02
C ARG A 44 -1.95 -15.52 -45.98
N ALA A 45 -0.70 -15.64 -45.51
CA ALA A 45 0.48 -14.90 -46.02
C ALA A 45 1.79 -15.61 -45.57
N PRO A 46 2.87 -15.62 -46.38
CA PRO A 46 4.17 -16.18 -45.98
C PRO A 46 4.93 -15.25 -45.01
N PRO A 47 5.88 -15.76 -44.19
CA PRO A 47 6.43 -15.04 -43.04
C PRO A 47 7.61 -14.11 -43.43
N PRO A 48 7.76 -12.92 -42.82
CA PRO A 48 9.05 -12.29 -42.71
C PRO A 48 9.81 -12.90 -41.52
N ASN A 49 11.05 -13.27 -41.83
CA ASN A 49 12.07 -13.82 -40.96
C ASN A 49 12.30 -12.94 -39.71
N ALA A 50 11.94 -13.42 -38.52
CA ALA A 50 12.40 -12.87 -37.26
C ALA A 50 12.66 -14.04 -36.29
N LYS A 51 13.93 -14.21 -35.93
CA LYS A 51 14.36 -15.18 -34.91
C LYS A 51 13.77 -14.79 -33.56
N ALA A 52 12.63 -15.38 -33.19
CA ALA A 52 12.10 -15.29 -31.84
C ALA A 52 12.89 -16.26 -30.94
N ALA A 53 13.66 -15.70 -30.02
CA ALA A 53 14.23 -16.47 -28.91
C ALA A 53 13.08 -17.03 -28.08
N GLN A 54 12.91 -18.35 -28.10
CA GLN A 54 12.01 -19.07 -27.21
C GLN A 54 12.56 -18.97 -25.79
N ILE A 55 11.92 -18.15 -24.96
CA ILE A 55 12.26 -18.03 -23.54
C ILE A 55 11.63 -19.24 -22.83
N ASN A 56 12.44 -20.28 -22.58
CA ASN A 56 12.03 -21.42 -21.77
C ASN A 56 11.89 -20.98 -20.29
N PRO A 57 10.73 -21.17 -19.63
CA PRO A 57 10.55 -20.82 -18.22
C PRO A 57 11.44 -21.65 -17.27
N SER A 58 12.05 -22.74 -17.76
CA SER A 58 12.97 -23.60 -17.01
C SER A 58 14.40 -23.03 -16.85
N ASN A 59 14.75 -21.94 -17.54
CA ASN A 59 16.11 -21.38 -17.55
C ASN A 59 16.30 -20.14 -16.67
N ILE A 60 15.33 -19.78 -15.83
CA ILE A 60 15.50 -18.69 -14.86
C ILE A 60 16.31 -19.27 -13.69
N PRO A 61 17.56 -18.82 -13.44
CA PRO A 61 18.29 -19.25 -12.25
C PRO A 61 17.57 -18.72 -11.02
N PHE A 62 16.74 -19.56 -10.42
CA PHE A 62 16.12 -19.33 -9.12
C PHE A 62 17.23 -19.50 -8.07
N SER A 63 18.07 -18.49 -7.90
CA SER A 63 18.91 -18.39 -6.71
C SER A 63 17.99 -18.15 -5.53
N ALA A 64 17.62 -19.25 -4.89
CA ALA A 64 16.89 -19.31 -3.63
C ALA A 64 17.70 -18.58 -2.55
N ALA A 65 17.37 -17.30 -2.34
CA ALA A 65 17.65 -16.58 -1.10
C ALA A 65 16.37 -15.81 -0.74
N ASN A 66 15.60 -16.40 0.16
CA ASN A 66 14.38 -15.89 0.81
C ASN A 66 14.20 -14.35 0.78
N ALA A 67 13.36 -13.88 -0.13
CA ALA A 67 12.45 -12.74 0.06
C ALA A 67 11.54 -12.66 -1.17
N GLN A 68 10.23 -12.74 -0.99
CA GLN A 68 9.28 -12.41 -2.06
C GLN A 68 9.32 -10.90 -2.30
N ILE A 69 10.20 -10.49 -3.22
CA ILE A 69 10.33 -9.12 -3.68
C ILE A 69 9.23 -8.90 -4.72
N THR A 70 8.22 -8.09 -4.40
CA THR A 70 7.29 -7.59 -5.40
C THR A 70 7.85 -6.29 -5.99
N THR A 71 8.15 -6.31 -7.28
CA THR A 71 8.55 -5.14 -8.06
C THR A 71 7.31 -4.45 -8.62
N ALA A 72 7.12 -3.17 -8.29
CA ALA A 72 6.18 -2.33 -9.04
C ALA A 72 6.69 -2.11 -10.48
N PRO A 73 5.82 -1.76 -11.44
CA PRO A 73 6.25 -1.41 -12.81
C PRO A 73 7.30 -0.29 -12.90
N ASP A 74 7.42 0.51 -11.84
CA ASP A 74 8.37 1.61 -11.69
C ASP A 74 9.61 1.21 -10.84
N GLY A 75 9.96 -0.08 -10.81
CA GLY A 75 11.23 -0.60 -10.29
C GLY A 75 11.42 -0.54 -8.76
N THR A 76 10.45 0.00 -8.01
CA THR A 76 10.53 0.00 -6.54
C THR A 76 10.36 -1.41 -5.98
N MET A 77 11.39 -1.88 -5.27
CA MET A 77 11.46 -3.19 -4.60
C MET A 77 10.76 -3.13 -3.23
N PHE A 78 9.75 -3.97 -3.00
CA PHE A 78 9.08 -4.08 -1.70
C PHE A 78 9.43 -5.39 -0.99
N LYS A 79 9.70 -5.33 0.32
CA LYS A 79 9.93 -6.51 1.17
C LYS A 79 8.62 -6.85 1.89
N SER A 80 7.98 -7.94 1.52
CA SER A 80 6.94 -8.55 2.36
C SER A 80 7.63 -9.15 3.58
N THR A 81 7.23 -8.75 4.79
CA THR A 81 7.91 -9.22 6.01
C THR A 81 7.05 -10.25 6.74
N GLU A 82 7.54 -11.48 6.77
CA GLU A 82 7.02 -12.54 7.64
C GLU A 82 7.37 -12.24 9.11
N ASP A 83 8.48 -11.54 9.36
CA ASP A 83 8.93 -11.15 10.71
C ASP A 83 8.36 -9.80 11.17
N SER A 84 7.13 -9.83 11.68
CA SER A 84 6.50 -8.65 12.29
C SER A 84 7.30 -8.09 13.48
N SER A 85 8.07 -8.93 14.18
CA SER A 85 8.85 -8.57 15.37
C SER A 85 9.94 -7.54 15.09
N LYS A 86 10.62 -7.62 13.93
CA LYS A 86 11.72 -6.69 13.58
C LYS A 86 11.26 -5.23 13.54
N TYR A 87 10.03 -5.01 13.07
CA TYR A 87 9.52 -3.66 12.82
C TYR A 87 8.61 -3.17 13.94
N LYS A 88 8.44 -3.91 15.03
CA LYS A 88 7.47 -3.58 16.10
C LYS A 88 7.69 -2.18 16.67
N ASP A 89 8.95 -1.79 16.87
CA ASP A 89 9.34 -0.51 17.46
C ASP A 89 9.40 0.66 16.46
N PHE A 90 9.15 0.40 15.18
CA PHE A 90 9.17 1.44 14.14
C PHE A 90 7.92 2.30 14.25
N GLN A 91 8.08 3.61 14.00
CA GLN A 91 6.98 4.55 14.03
C GLN A 91 6.06 4.35 12.83
N CYS A 92 4.76 4.21 13.06
CA CYS A 92 3.76 4.14 12.01
C CYS A 92 3.41 5.52 11.46
N ILE A 93 3.43 5.64 10.14
CA ILE A 93 3.04 6.82 9.37
C ILE A 93 1.97 6.41 8.37
N TYR A 94 0.88 7.19 8.31
CA TYR A 94 -0.20 7.03 7.33
C TYR A 94 -0.29 8.28 6.43
N PRO A 95 -0.78 8.15 5.19
CA PRO A 95 -0.94 9.28 4.27
C PRO A 95 -1.76 10.44 4.83
N ILE A 96 -2.89 10.16 5.48
CA ILE A 96 -3.77 11.19 6.07
C ILE A 96 -3.07 12.16 7.02
N TYR A 97 -1.94 11.76 7.62
CA TYR A 97 -1.16 12.64 8.50
C TYR A 97 -0.63 13.90 7.79
N PHE A 98 -0.46 13.84 6.48
CA PHE A 98 0.04 14.93 5.64
C PHE A 98 -1.04 15.59 4.79
N ASP A 99 -2.31 15.19 4.91
CA ASP A 99 -3.36 15.68 4.02
C ASP A 99 -3.80 17.12 4.38
N ALA A 100 -3.56 18.05 3.47
CA ALA A 100 -3.93 19.46 3.60
C ALA A 100 -5.45 19.70 3.57
N THR A 101 -6.20 18.77 2.98
CA THR A 101 -7.67 18.85 2.87
C THR A 101 -8.37 18.44 4.17
N ARG A 102 -7.68 17.69 5.04
CA ARG A 102 -8.20 17.24 6.34
C ARG A 102 -7.76 18.16 7.47
N SER A 103 -8.63 18.38 8.43
CA SER A 103 -8.33 19.02 9.71
C SER A 103 -7.48 18.13 10.63
N ARG A 104 -7.02 18.69 11.76
CA ARG A 104 -6.29 17.91 12.78
C ARG A 104 -7.19 16.87 13.44
N ALA A 105 -8.48 17.18 13.63
CA ALA A 105 -9.46 16.26 14.19
C ALA A 105 -9.72 15.08 13.24
N GLU A 106 -9.71 15.32 11.93
CA GLU A 106 -9.93 14.30 10.90
C GLU A 106 -8.71 13.41 10.67
N GLY A 107 -7.50 13.84 11.00
CA GLY A 107 -6.32 12.99 11.00
C GLY A 107 -5.00 13.67 10.64
N ARG A 108 -5.03 14.89 10.09
CA ARG A 108 -3.83 15.64 9.76
C ARG A 108 -2.97 15.87 11.00
N ARG A 109 -1.69 15.53 10.95
CA ARG A 109 -0.75 15.70 12.07
C ARG A 109 0.19 16.89 11.89
N VAL A 110 0.49 17.27 10.65
CA VAL A 110 1.37 18.41 10.34
C VAL A 110 0.62 19.75 10.29
N GLY A 111 1.37 20.86 10.35
CA GLY A 111 0.81 22.20 10.13
C GLY A 111 0.32 22.34 8.69
N LYS A 112 -0.77 23.10 8.47
CA LYS A 112 -1.41 23.21 7.14
C LYS A 112 -0.45 23.70 6.04
N LYS A 113 0.51 24.56 6.39
CA LYS A 113 1.55 25.07 5.47
C LYS A 113 2.55 24.00 4.99
N LEU A 114 2.72 22.92 5.75
CA LEU A 114 3.62 21.80 5.44
C LEU A 114 2.86 20.56 4.94
N ALA A 115 1.54 20.64 4.86
CA ALA A 115 0.69 19.58 4.39
C ALA A 115 0.59 19.61 2.85
N VAL A 116 0.31 18.46 2.25
CA VAL A 116 0.15 18.30 0.80
C VAL A 116 -1.26 17.83 0.47
N LYS A 117 -1.75 18.13 -0.73
CA LYS A 117 -3.06 17.67 -1.18
C LYS A 117 -2.95 16.22 -1.68
N ASN A 118 -3.90 15.37 -1.29
CA ASN A 118 -4.00 13.97 -1.75
C ASN A 118 -2.71 13.15 -1.55
N PRO A 119 -2.14 13.09 -0.33
CA PRO A 119 -0.93 12.31 -0.07
C PRO A 119 -1.18 10.81 -0.33
N ILE A 120 -0.18 10.14 -0.91
CA ILE A 120 -0.19 8.68 -1.09
C ILE A 120 1.01 8.03 -0.38
N ALA A 121 0.84 6.80 0.10
CA ALA A 121 1.88 6.14 0.90
C ALA A 121 3.18 5.91 0.12
N ARG A 122 3.10 5.72 -1.20
CA ARG A 122 4.26 5.49 -2.07
C ARG A 122 5.22 6.68 -2.10
N GLU A 123 4.70 7.91 -2.05
CA GLU A 123 5.51 9.13 -1.98
C GLU A 123 6.25 9.24 -0.65
N ILE A 124 5.62 8.80 0.44
CA ILE A 124 6.24 8.75 1.77
C ILE A 124 7.41 7.77 1.77
N VAL A 125 7.25 6.59 1.15
CA VAL A 125 8.34 5.61 0.98
C VAL A 125 9.49 6.22 0.18
N ALA A 126 9.19 6.89 -0.95
CA ALA A 126 10.19 7.56 -1.77
C ALA A 126 10.94 8.65 -0.99
N ALA A 127 10.24 9.45 -0.20
CA ALA A 127 10.84 10.47 0.66
C ALA A 127 11.76 9.85 1.72
N CYS A 128 11.33 8.77 2.36
CA CYS A 128 12.15 8.06 3.34
C CYS A 128 13.41 7.44 2.71
N SER A 129 13.30 6.92 1.47
CA SER A 129 14.44 6.43 0.70
C SER A 129 15.47 7.54 0.44
N ARG A 130 15.02 8.73 0.02
CA ARG A 130 15.91 9.90 -0.18
C ARG A 130 16.62 10.33 1.10
N LEU A 131 15.93 10.23 2.24
CA LEU A 131 16.47 10.54 3.56
C LEU A 131 17.28 9.38 4.18
N ARG A 132 17.44 8.26 3.45
CA ARG A 132 18.13 7.05 3.93
C ARG A 132 17.59 6.54 5.27
N ILE A 133 16.28 6.67 5.49
CA ILE A 133 15.59 6.14 6.67
C ILE A 133 15.20 4.69 6.37
N GLU A 134 15.52 3.76 7.27
CA GLU A 134 15.04 2.38 7.17
C GLU A 134 13.52 2.37 7.32
N THR A 135 12.84 1.78 6.34
CA THR A 135 11.37 1.74 6.31
C THR A 135 10.82 0.38 5.90
N LEU A 136 9.62 0.10 6.37
CA LEU A 136 8.77 -1.00 5.92
C LEU A 136 7.50 -0.41 5.32
N PHE A 137 7.15 -0.86 4.12
CA PHE A 137 5.91 -0.47 3.46
C PHE A 137 4.86 -1.59 3.56
N GLU A 138 3.69 -1.25 4.09
CA GLU A 138 2.55 -2.15 4.23
C GLU A 138 1.38 -1.62 3.39
N PRO A 139 1.29 -2.01 2.10
CA PRO A 139 0.36 -1.40 1.14
C PRO A 139 -1.11 -1.65 1.47
N LEU A 140 -1.43 -2.75 2.14
CA LEU A 140 -2.82 -3.14 2.43
C LEU A 140 -3.37 -2.56 3.74
N LYS A 141 -2.54 -1.90 4.54
CA LYS A 141 -2.96 -1.35 5.84
C LYS A 141 -3.52 0.05 5.66
N THR A 142 -4.67 0.32 6.25
CA THR A 142 -5.38 1.61 6.17
C THR A 142 -5.45 2.29 7.54
N HIS A 143 -5.64 3.61 7.54
CA HIS A 143 -5.92 4.36 8.76
C HIS A 143 -7.43 4.31 9.06
N PRO A 144 -7.89 4.15 10.31
CA PRO A 144 -9.33 4.05 10.62
C PRO A 144 -10.18 5.25 10.17
N LYS A 145 -9.58 6.45 10.14
CA LYS A 145 -10.22 7.69 9.67
C LYS A 145 -10.14 7.90 8.15
N ASP A 146 -9.44 7.04 7.42
CA ASP A 146 -9.24 7.13 5.97
C ASP A 146 -9.05 5.73 5.37
N TRP A 147 -10.14 4.96 5.35
CA TRP A 147 -10.14 3.58 4.87
C TRP A 147 -9.94 3.49 3.34
N ALA A 148 -10.23 4.57 2.60
CA ALA A 148 -10.16 4.61 1.14
C ALA A 148 -8.76 4.96 0.60
N ASN A 149 -7.82 5.36 1.47
CA ASN A 149 -6.44 5.66 1.10
C ASN A 149 -5.48 4.66 1.76
N PRO A 150 -5.24 3.51 1.11
CA PRO A 150 -4.43 2.44 1.68
C PRO A 150 -2.94 2.77 1.69
N GLY A 151 -2.25 2.17 2.65
CA GLY A 151 -0.82 2.23 2.81
C GLY A 151 -0.41 2.72 4.19
N ARG A 152 0.44 1.93 4.84
CA ARG A 152 1.14 2.30 6.07
C ARG A 152 2.63 2.20 5.85
N VAL A 153 3.37 3.17 6.36
CA VAL A 153 4.83 3.17 6.32
C VAL A 153 5.33 3.11 7.77
N LYS A 154 6.10 2.09 8.11
CA LYS A 154 6.82 2.04 9.39
C LYS A 154 8.24 2.58 9.18
N VAL A 155 8.68 3.48 10.04
CA VAL A 155 9.99 4.15 9.90
C VAL A 155 10.85 4.02 11.15
N ASN A 156 12.15 3.78 10.97
CA ASN A 156 13.12 3.74 12.06
C ASN A 156 13.78 5.11 12.26
N ILE A 157 13.15 5.96 13.07
CA ILE A 157 13.69 7.31 13.35
C ILE A 157 14.80 7.25 14.41
N LYS A 158 14.63 6.41 15.44
CA LYS A 158 15.52 6.39 16.62
C LYS A 158 16.94 5.91 16.29
N SER A 159 17.07 4.98 15.34
CA SER A 159 18.37 4.42 14.96
C SER A 159 19.10 5.26 13.91
N ASN A 160 18.48 6.29 13.32
CA ASN A 160 19.10 7.05 12.24
C ASN A 160 19.85 8.27 12.79
N PRO A 161 21.21 8.29 12.75
CA PRO A 161 21.99 9.41 13.25
C PRO A 161 21.76 10.71 12.47
N ALA A 162 21.27 10.63 11.22
CA ALA A 162 20.93 11.79 10.40
C ALA A 162 19.61 12.46 10.81
N VAL A 163 18.79 11.81 11.64
CA VAL A 163 17.51 12.33 12.14
C VAL A 163 17.62 12.73 13.61
N LYS A 164 18.80 13.18 14.04
CA LYS A 164 18.88 14.01 15.26
C LYS A 164 18.21 15.34 14.92
N ASN A 165 17.28 15.76 15.76
CA ASN A 165 16.62 17.06 15.67
C ASN A 165 17.63 18.18 15.99
N SER A 166 18.72 18.31 15.22
CA SER A 166 19.52 19.52 15.17
C SER A 166 18.78 20.45 14.23
N MET A 167 18.06 21.39 14.82
CA MET A 167 17.28 22.42 14.15
C MET A 167 18.21 23.44 13.47
N SER A 168 19.09 22.98 12.59
CA SER A 168 20.00 23.78 11.78
C SER A 168 19.52 23.73 10.34
N PHE A 169 18.49 24.50 10.04
CA PHE A 169 18.22 24.87 8.65
C PHE A 169 19.32 25.85 8.25
N PRO A 170 20.08 25.60 7.17
CA PRO A 170 20.94 26.63 6.61
C PRO A 170 20.03 27.79 6.17
N GLU A 171 20.27 28.98 6.74
CA GLU A 171 19.64 30.23 6.29
C GLU A 171 19.85 30.35 4.77
N PRO A 172 18.81 30.61 3.97
CA PRO A 172 18.98 30.86 2.55
C PRO A 172 19.78 32.16 2.39
N SER A 173 21.03 32.06 1.95
CA SER A 173 21.84 33.20 1.55
C SER A 173 21.27 33.80 0.26
N PHE A 174 20.30 34.68 0.40
CA PHE A 174 19.81 35.51 -0.68
C PHE A 174 20.72 36.73 -0.81
N THR A 175 21.83 36.58 -1.53
CA THR A 175 22.64 37.71 -1.99
C THR A 175 21.86 38.43 -3.09
N LEU A 176 21.16 39.50 -2.69
CA LEU A 176 20.63 40.50 -3.60
C LEU A 176 21.83 41.30 -4.14
N GLU A 177 22.41 40.88 -5.25
CA GLU A 177 23.29 41.76 -6.01
C GLU A 177 22.43 42.92 -6.52
N ARG A 178 22.64 44.10 -5.94
CA ARG A 178 22.20 45.36 -6.53
C ARG A 178 23.13 45.61 -7.71
N GLU A 179 22.62 45.50 -8.92
CA GLU A 179 23.22 46.19 -10.06
C GLU A 179 22.93 47.69 -9.91
N ASP A 180 24.00 48.48 -10.07
CA ASP A 180 24.02 49.95 -10.05
C ASP A 180 23.34 50.58 -11.28
#